data_AF-A0A925ZXH8-F1
#
_entry.id   AF-A0A925ZXH8-F1
#
_cell.length_a   1.000
_cell.length_b   1.000
_cell.length_c   1.000
_cell.angle_alpha   90.00
_cell.angle_beta   90.00
_cell.angle_gamma   90.00
#
_symmetry.space_group_name_H-M   'P 1'
#
loop_
_entity.id
_entity.type
_entity.pdbx_description
1 polymer ?
#
loop_
_entity_poly.entity_id
_entity_poly.type
_entity_poly.pdbx_seq_one_letter_code
_entity_poly.pdbx_strand_id
1 'polypeptide(L)'
;YAGAAEVQLAPYANGARSTAQLLRSEGHLWACFTNLTRASSSAPASLAVLRIDINHSREAQPQLEDYVFALGEDGVPETYRKSGDAGSIVEPGLSSMNGRVSANANSWQAELRIDAAMLGGWNRLVGLDAEHVLPNEGVYTWPYAASYADPSTWATTALGEPPRLDALMPASATAGGSGFTLTVNGTGFQSGTVLRWNGADKPTTVITATQLQATIDAADIASDGTLAVSVGGPGGIVSNALPFFISPVAQAELEKREYVVLLPLVQRGAR
;
A
#
# COMPACT_ATOMS: atom_id res chain seq x y z
N TYR A 1 -10.82 -16.80 8.16
CA TYR A 1 -9.46 -16.38 7.81
C TYR A 1 -8.93 -16.86 6.45
N ALA A 2 -9.69 -17.65 5.65
CA ALA A 2 -9.27 -17.94 4.28
C ALA A 2 -9.14 -16.63 3.47
N GLY A 3 -7.94 -16.34 2.96
CA GLY A 3 -7.62 -15.08 2.27
C GLY A 3 -7.10 -13.94 3.14
N ALA A 4 -6.90 -14.16 4.45
CA ALA A 4 -6.24 -13.17 5.32
C ALA A 4 -4.75 -13.03 4.96
N ALA A 5 -4.20 -11.84 5.17
CA ALA A 5 -2.76 -11.63 5.07
C ALA A 5 -2.10 -12.21 6.34
N GLU A 6 -1.21 -13.18 6.16
CA GLU A 6 -0.45 -13.77 7.27
C GLU A 6 0.97 -13.21 7.31
N VAL A 7 1.40 -12.82 8.52
CA VAL A 7 2.77 -12.39 8.79
C VAL A 7 3.38 -13.26 9.88
N GLN A 8 4.69 -13.51 9.77
CA GLN A 8 5.44 -14.25 10.78
C GLN A 8 6.18 -13.27 11.68
N LEU A 9 6.01 -13.41 12.99
CA LEU A 9 6.74 -12.61 13.98
C LEU A 9 8.17 -13.15 14.12
N ALA A 10 9.05 -12.35 14.72
CA ALA A 10 10.43 -12.76 14.98
C ALA A 10 10.47 -14.10 15.75
N PRO A 11 11.42 -15.01 15.46
CA PRO A 11 11.46 -16.31 16.09
C PRO A 11 11.81 -16.23 17.58
N TYR A 12 11.23 -17.13 18.36
CA TYR A 12 11.64 -17.39 19.75
C TYR A 12 13.05 -17.98 19.80
N ALA A 13 13.66 -18.00 21.00
CA ALA A 13 15.01 -18.56 21.19
C ALA A 13 15.14 -20.03 20.75
N ASN A 14 14.05 -20.79 20.83
CA ASN A 14 13.97 -22.19 20.38
C ASN A 14 13.69 -22.35 18.86
N GLY A 15 13.62 -21.25 18.11
CA GLY A 15 13.34 -21.22 16.67
C GLY A 15 11.86 -21.32 16.29
N ALA A 16 10.95 -21.56 17.24
CA ALA A 16 9.51 -21.53 16.97
C ALA A 16 9.06 -20.11 16.60
N ARG A 17 7.94 -20.01 15.89
CA ARG A 17 7.39 -18.73 15.41
C ARG A 17 5.91 -18.65 15.70
N SER A 18 5.47 -17.48 16.16
CA SER A 18 4.07 -17.08 16.12
C SER A 18 3.75 -16.40 14.79
N THR A 19 2.47 -16.36 14.46
CA THR A 19 1.96 -15.65 13.28
C THR A 19 0.85 -14.69 13.69
N ALA A 20 0.63 -13.66 12.87
CA ALA A 20 -0.54 -12.81 12.93
C ALA A 20 -1.23 -12.83 11.57
N GLN A 21 -2.54 -13.11 11.57
CA GLN A 21 -3.40 -13.03 10.40
C GLN A 21 -4.27 -11.78 10.50
N LEU A 22 -4.21 -10.93 9.48
CA LEU A 22 -5.00 -9.70 9.40
C LEU A 22 -6.14 -9.88 8.39
N LEU A 23 -7.35 -9.55 8.81
CA LEU A 23 -8.56 -9.57 7.98
C LEU A 23 -9.39 -8.34 8.28
N ARG A 24 -10.00 -7.73 7.26
CA ARG A 24 -10.96 -6.64 7.46
C ARG A 24 -12.34 -6.99 6.93
N SER A 25 -13.33 -6.35 7.51
CA SER A 25 -14.72 -6.25 7.04
C SER A 25 -15.07 -4.78 6.88
N GLU A 26 -16.30 -4.46 6.50
CA GLU A 26 -16.75 -3.05 6.47
C GLU A 26 -16.71 -2.40 7.86
N GLY A 27 -17.00 -3.15 8.92
CA GLY A 27 -17.10 -2.58 10.28
C GLY A 27 -15.87 -2.77 11.16
N HIS A 28 -14.98 -3.70 10.83
CA HIS A 28 -13.92 -4.12 11.76
C HIS A 28 -12.64 -4.57 11.07
N LEU A 29 -11.50 -4.32 11.73
CA LEU A 29 -10.23 -5.02 11.54
C LEU A 29 -10.15 -6.17 12.55
N TRP A 30 -9.69 -7.32 12.09
CA TRP A 30 -9.42 -8.50 12.90
C TRP A 30 -7.94 -8.84 12.82
N ALA A 31 -7.33 -9.08 13.97
CA ALA A 31 -5.96 -9.61 14.08
C ALA A 31 -6.00 -10.91 14.87
N CYS A 32 -5.66 -12.02 14.21
CA CYS A 32 -5.62 -13.34 14.82
C CYS A 32 -4.16 -13.80 14.98
N PHE A 33 -3.71 -13.85 16.21
CA PHE A 33 -2.38 -14.33 16.57
C PHE A 33 -2.44 -15.81 16.92
N THR A 34 -1.53 -16.59 16.36
CA THR A 34 -1.46 -18.02 16.62
C THR A 34 -0.07 -18.47 17.04
N ASN A 35 -0.01 -19.60 17.75
CA ASN A 35 1.23 -20.19 18.25
C ASN A 35 2.05 -19.25 19.16
N LEU A 36 1.37 -18.47 20.00
CA LEU A 36 2.02 -17.61 20.98
C LEU A 36 2.49 -18.44 22.17
N THR A 37 3.75 -18.28 22.56
CA THR A 37 4.29 -18.91 23.78
C THR A 37 3.66 -18.29 25.02
N ARG A 38 3.29 -19.11 26.01
CA ARG A 38 2.73 -18.62 27.28
C ARG A 38 3.80 -17.99 28.18
N ALA A 39 3.41 -17.00 28.98
CA ALA A 39 4.31 -16.51 30.02
C ALA A 39 4.51 -17.57 31.13
N SER A 40 5.63 -17.46 31.83
CA SER A 40 5.85 -18.26 33.05
C SER A 40 4.77 -17.94 34.10
N SER A 41 4.41 -18.91 34.95
CA SER A 41 3.37 -18.72 35.97
C SER A 41 3.65 -17.63 37.01
N SER A 42 4.90 -17.15 37.10
CA SER A 42 5.33 -16.07 38.00
C SER A 42 5.43 -14.70 37.30
N ALA A 43 5.20 -14.64 35.99
CA ALA A 43 5.26 -13.42 35.20
C ALA A 43 3.85 -12.84 34.98
N PRO A 44 3.75 -11.54 34.63
CA PRO A 44 2.52 -10.99 34.05
C PRO A 44 2.08 -11.75 32.80
N ALA A 45 0.82 -11.60 32.41
CA ALA A 45 0.29 -12.17 31.18
C ALA A 45 1.11 -11.72 29.97
N SER A 46 1.45 -12.65 29.06
CA SER A 46 1.97 -12.29 27.74
C SER A 46 0.90 -11.58 26.92
N LEU A 47 1.30 -10.69 26.01
CA LEU A 47 0.40 -9.87 25.21
C LEU A 47 0.54 -10.18 23.72
N ALA A 48 -0.59 -10.23 23.02
CA ALA A 48 -0.67 -10.09 21.59
C ALA A 48 -0.99 -8.62 21.28
N VAL A 49 -0.13 -7.93 20.52
CA VAL A 49 -0.21 -6.48 20.34
C VAL A 49 -0.23 -6.12 18.86
N LEU A 50 -1.10 -5.20 18.49
CA LEU A 50 -1.13 -4.55 17.18
C LEU A 50 -0.92 -3.05 17.37
N ARG A 51 0.10 -2.47 16.74
CA ARG A 51 0.26 -1.01 16.69
C ARG A 51 -0.09 -0.47 15.34
N ILE A 52 -0.72 0.70 15.36
CA ILE A 52 -1.17 1.36 14.14
C ILE A 52 -0.87 2.84 14.21
N ASP A 53 -0.03 3.31 13.28
CA ASP A 53 0.15 4.72 12.94
C ASP A 53 -0.97 5.09 11.97
N ILE A 54 -2.08 5.59 12.52
CA ILE A 54 -3.35 5.74 11.80
C ILE A 54 -3.30 6.86 10.77
N ASN A 55 -2.52 7.91 11.03
CA ASN A 55 -2.36 9.05 10.14
C ASN A 55 -1.23 8.83 9.12
N HIS A 56 -0.47 7.74 9.25
CA HIS A 56 0.68 7.41 8.42
C HIS A 56 1.71 8.55 8.38
N SER A 57 1.95 9.17 9.54
CA SER A 57 2.91 10.27 9.70
C SER A 57 4.35 9.80 9.48
N ARG A 58 4.65 8.52 9.80
CA ARG A 58 6.00 7.93 9.73
C ARG A 58 7.03 8.67 10.58
N GLU A 59 6.58 9.39 11.59
CA GLU A 59 7.48 10.08 12.51
C GLU A 59 8.18 9.07 13.41
N ALA A 60 9.42 9.39 13.79
CA ALA A 60 10.23 8.47 14.60
C ALA A 60 9.78 8.42 16.07
N GLN A 61 8.84 9.25 16.48
CA GLN A 61 8.35 9.37 17.85
C GLN A 61 6.83 9.20 17.89
N PRO A 62 6.28 8.38 18.81
CA PRO A 62 4.84 8.14 18.87
C PRO A 62 4.01 9.38 19.17
N GLN A 63 2.92 9.53 18.43
CA GLN A 63 1.93 10.59 18.47
C GLN A 63 0.61 10.10 19.09
N LEU A 64 -0.39 10.97 19.22
CA LEU A 64 -1.70 10.61 19.78
C LEU A 64 -2.54 9.76 18.80
N GLU A 65 -2.22 9.86 17.52
CA GLU A 65 -2.80 9.09 16.43
C GLU A 65 -2.14 7.71 16.24
N ASP A 66 -1.14 7.38 17.08
CA ASP A 66 -0.53 6.05 17.14
C ASP A 66 -1.21 5.22 18.23
N TYR A 67 -1.92 4.20 17.80
CA TYR A 67 -2.72 3.33 18.66
C TYR A 67 -1.99 2.04 18.95
N VAL A 68 -2.19 1.54 20.15
CA VAL A 68 -1.76 0.22 20.59
C VAL A 68 -2.99 -0.56 21.01
N PHE A 69 -3.22 -1.72 20.40
CA PHE A 69 -4.27 -2.65 20.77
C PHE A 69 -3.61 -3.93 21.28
N ALA A 70 -3.81 -4.27 22.55
CA ALA A 70 -3.22 -5.43 23.17
C ALA A 70 -4.29 -6.35 23.76
N LEU A 71 -4.07 -7.65 23.68
CA LEU A 71 -4.89 -8.64 24.40
C LEU A 71 -3.95 -9.55 25.19
N GLY A 72 -4.14 -9.61 26.51
CA GLY A 72 -3.40 -10.52 27.37
C GLY A 72 -3.86 -11.96 27.24
N GLU A 73 -2.98 -12.91 27.57
CA GLU A 73 -3.33 -14.34 27.62
C GLU A 73 -4.41 -14.67 28.67
N ASP A 74 -4.65 -13.74 29.60
CA ASP A 74 -5.74 -13.75 30.58
C ASP A 74 -7.08 -13.28 30.00
N GLY A 75 -7.10 -12.83 28.74
CA GLY A 75 -8.28 -12.35 28.03
C GLY A 75 -8.63 -10.90 28.32
N VAL A 76 -7.75 -10.14 28.97
CA VAL A 76 -7.99 -8.72 29.27
C VAL A 76 -7.53 -7.86 28.08
N PRO A 77 -8.44 -7.12 27.41
CA PRO A 77 -8.06 -6.20 26.34
C PRO A 77 -7.52 -4.90 26.94
N GLU A 78 -6.49 -4.37 26.31
CA GLU A 78 -5.88 -3.09 26.65
C GLU A 78 -5.75 -2.24 25.38
N THR A 79 -6.05 -0.95 25.48
CA THR A 79 -5.89 -0.04 24.35
C THR A 79 -5.28 1.27 24.85
N TYR A 80 -4.25 1.72 24.13
CA TYR A 80 -3.46 2.86 24.51
C TYR A 80 -3.27 3.80 23.33
N ARG A 81 -3.01 5.07 23.63
CA ARG A 81 -2.45 6.03 22.68
C ARG A 81 -1.05 6.43 23.16
N LYS A 82 -0.13 6.60 22.21
CA LYS A 82 1.28 7.01 22.42
C LYS A 82 2.11 6.01 23.24
N SER A 83 3.14 5.40 22.64
CA SER A 83 4.11 4.50 23.33
C SER A 83 5.57 4.97 23.20
N GLY A 84 5.89 6.19 23.67
CA GLY A 84 7.27 6.71 23.69
C GLY A 84 7.50 7.86 24.68
N ASP A 85 8.67 7.84 25.33
CA ASP A 85 9.39 8.75 26.26
C ASP A 85 8.67 9.56 27.36
N ALA A 86 7.34 9.60 27.42
CA ALA A 86 6.63 10.38 28.46
C ALA A 86 5.37 9.68 29.03
N GLY A 87 5.38 8.35 29.05
CA GLY A 87 4.30 7.55 29.63
C GLY A 87 3.20 7.25 28.61
N SER A 88 2.80 5.98 28.57
CA SER A 88 1.61 5.56 27.86
C SER A 88 0.41 6.22 28.50
N ILE A 89 -0.40 6.94 27.72
CA ILE A 89 -1.71 7.37 28.22
C ILE A 89 -2.63 6.17 28.03
N VAL A 90 -2.83 5.44 29.12
CA VAL A 90 -3.98 4.54 29.22
C VAL A 90 -5.20 5.42 29.15
N GLU A 91 -5.98 5.32 28.07
CA GLU A 91 -7.31 5.90 28.04
C GLU A 91 -8.31 4.82 28.48
N PRO A 92 -8.73 4.80 29.77
CA PRO A 92 -9.79 3.94 30.23
C PRO A 92 -11.10 4.41 29.57
N GLY A 93 -11.41 3.91 28.38
CA GLY A 93 -12.59 4.36 27.64
C GLY A 93 -12.68 3.94 26.17
N LEU A 94 -11.61 3.41 25.57
CA LEU A 94 -11.66 2.85 24.21
C LEU A 94 -12.35 1.47 24.22
N SER A 95 -13.64 1.49 24.50
CA SER A 95 -14.54 0.33 24.72
C SER A 95 -14.89 -0.46 23.45
N SER A 96 -14.27 -0.15 22.32
CA SER A 96 -14.58 -0.71 21.00
C SER A 96 -13.63 -1.82 20.55
N MET A 97 -12.56 -2.12 21.28
CA MET A 97 -11.75 -3.31 21.01
C MET A 97 -12.29 -4.50 21.82
N ASN A 98 -12.63 -5.59 21.14
CA ASN A 98 -13.05 -6.85 21.76
C ASN A 98 -12.01 -7.93 21.49
N GLY A 99 -11.82 -8.84 22.43
CA GLY A 99 -10.79 -9.86 22.37
C GLY A 99 -11.31 -11.25 22.74
N ARG A 100 -10.74 -12.28 22.13
CA ARG A 100 -10.94 -13.68 22.55
C ARG A 100 -9.61 -14.39 22.63
N VAL A 101 -9.48 -15.26 23.63
CA VAL A 101 -8.28 -16.09 23.81
C VAL A 101 -8.64 -17.57 23.80
N SER A 102 -7.71 -18.37 23.29
CA SER A 102 -7.74 -19.83 23.42
C SER A 102 -6.34 -20.31 23.80
N ALA A 103 -6.23 -21.13 24.84
CA ALA A 103 -4.96 -21.56 25.38
C ALA A 103 -4.92 -23.07 25.64
N ASN A 104 -3.71 -23.63 25.54
CA ASN A 104 -3.35 -24.93 26.07
C ASN A 104 -2.18 -24.76 27.06
N ALA A 105 -1.54 -25.87 27.49
CA ALA A 105 -0.46 -25.81 28.47
C ALA A 105 0.76 -24.98 28.02
N ASN A 106 1.07 -24.97 26.72
CA ASN A 106 2.32 -24.44 26.18
C ASN A 106 2.14 -23.23 25.27
N SER A 107 0.98 -23.09 24.66
CA SER A 107 0.70 -22.01 23.71
C SER A 107 -0.69 -21.44 23.90
N TRP A 108 -0.86 -20.22 23.39
CA TRP A 108 -2.14 -19.54 23.33
C TRP A 108 -2.31 -18.81 22.00
N GLN A 109 -3.52 -18.34 21.77
CA GLN A 109 -3.95 -17.65 20.57
C GLN A 109 -4.86 -16.50 20.97
N ALA A 110 -4.82 -15.42 20.21
CA ALA A 110 -5.56 -14.20 20.47
C ALA A 110 -6.27 -13.74 19.20
N GLU A 111 -7.54 -13.41 19.31
CA GLU A 111 -8.31 -12.75 18.26
C GLU A 111 -8.71 -11.37 18.77
N LEU A 112 -8.16 -10.32 18.16
CA LEU A 112 -8.55 -8.94 18.40
C LEU A 112 -9.55 -8.51 17.33
N ARG A 113 -10.60 -7.80 17.75
CA ARG A 113 -11.59 -7.14 16.88
C ARG A 113 -11.61 -5.65 17.18
N ILE A 114 -11.21 -4.84 16.21
CA ILE A 114 -11.06 -3.39 16.32
C ILE A 114 -12.05 -2.73 15.37
N ASP A 115 -12.88 -1.82 15.90
CA ASP A 115 -13.88 -1.12 15.08
C ASP A 115 -13.22 -0.19 14.06
N ALA A 116 -13.72 -0.22 12.81
CA ALA A 116 -13.23 0.62 11.72
C ALA A 116 -13.32 2.11 12.06
N ALA A 117 -14.30 2.52 12.87
CA ALA A 117 -14.45 3.90 13.32
C ALA A 117 -13.27 4.37 14.17
N MET A 118 -12.69 3.50 15.01
CA MET A 118 -11.47 3.83 15.76
C MET A 118 -10.29 4.07 14.85
N LEU A 119 -10.24 3.29 13.76
CA LEU A 119 -9.21 3.44 12.76
C LEU A 119 -9.42 4.69 11.92
N GLY A 120 -10.61 5.31 11.93
CA GLY A 120 -10.99 6.44 11.08
C GLY A 120 -11.51 6.00 9.71
N GLY A 121 -11.94 4.75 9.56
CA GLY A 121 -12.43 4.14 8.33
C GLY A 121 -11.34 3.48 7.46
N TRP A 122 -11.74 3.12 6.24
CA TRP A 122 -10.91 2.42 5.26
C TRP A 122 -10.33 3.35 4.19
N ASN A 123 -9.66 2.76 3.20
CA ASN A 123 -9.11 3.38 2.00
C ASN A 123 -7.97 4.36 2.29
N ARG A 124 -7.02 3.94 3.12
CA ARG A 124 -5.80 4.70 3.37
C ARG A 124 -4.61 3.82 3.72
N LEU A 125 -3.42 4.41 3.68
CA LEU A 125 -2.23 3.85 4.28
C LEU A 125 -2.19 4.11 5.78
N VAL A 126 -1.60 3.17 6.52
CA VAL A 126 -1.21 3.27 7.93
C VAL A 126 0.18 2.65 8.11
N GLY A 127 0.86 2.99 9.20
CA GLY A 127 1.96 2.16 9.69
C GLY A 127 1.38 1.04 10.56
N LEU A 128 1.87 -0.19 10.43
CA LEU A 128 1.39 -1.31 11.23
C LEU A 128 2.55 -2.16 11.75
N ASP A 129 2.50 -2.49 13.04
CA ASP A 129 3.29 -3.57 13.64
C ASP A 129 2.38 -4.61 14.29
N ALA A 130 2.88 -5.84 14.37
CA ALA A 130 2.28 -6.90 15.13
C ALA A 130 3.34 -7.51 16.05
N GLU A 131 3.01 -7.65 17.33
CA GLU A 131 3.95 -8.14 18.33
C GLU A 131 3.36 -9.23 19.22
N HIS A 132 4.26 -10.07 19.70
CA HIS A 132 4.06 -10.85 20.90
C HIS A 132 5.02 -10.33 21.97
N VAL A 133 4.48 -9.79 23.06
CA VAL A 133 5.25 -9.33 24.21
C VAL A 133 5.26 -10.45 25.25
N LEU A 134 6.45 -11.00 25.50
CA LEU A 134 6.64 -12.07 26.47
C LEU A 134 7.44 -11.52 27.66
N PRO A 135 6.78 -11.30 28.82
CA PRO A 135 7.41 -10.66 29.96
C PRO A 135 8.67 -11.38 30.41
N ASN A 136 9.72 -10.61 30.70
CA ASN A 136 11.07 -11.08 31.07
C ASN A 136 11.85 -11.83 29.96
N GLU A 137 11.29 -12.03 28.77
CA GLU A 137 11.98 -12.68 27.65
C GLU A 137 12.25 -11.70 26.50
N GLY A 138 11.22 -11.01 26.00
CA GLY A 138 11.39 -10.04 24.93
C GLY A 138 10.12 -9.71 24.15
N VAL A 139 10.30 -8.89 23.11
CA VAL A 139 9.25 -8.50 22.16
C VAL A 139 9.58 -9.13 20.81
N TYR A 140 8.68 -9.95 20.31
CA TYR A 140 8.80 -10.61 19.01
C TYR A 140 7.89 -9.88 18.04
N THR A 141 8.44 -9.23 17.04
CA THR A 141 7.69 -8.27 16.21
C THR A 141 7.68 -8.67 14.74
N TRP A 142 6.68 -8.19 14.00
CA TRP A 142 6.68 -8.02 12.56
C TRP A 142 6.30 -6.56 12.24
N PRO A 143 7.02 -5.88 11.33
CA PRO A 143 8.28 -6.29 10.69
C PRO A 143 9.43 -6.52 11.67
N TYR A 144 10.44 -7.33 11.31
CA TYR A 144 11.55 -7.66 12.23
C TYR A 144 12.43 -6.46 12.64
N ALA A 145 12.38 -5.37 11.88
CA ALA A 145 13.07 -4.13 12.18
C ALA A 145 12.19 -3.13 12.94
N ALA A 146 10.93 -3.47 13.23
CA ALA A 146 10.02 -2.57 13.92
C ALA A 146 10.47 -2.34 15.37
N SER A 147 10.29 -1.11 15.83
CA SER A 147 10.49 -0.71 17.22
C SER A 147 9.17 -0.14 17.75
N TYR A 148 8.79 -0.55 18.96
CA TYR A 148 7.56 -0.09 19.61
C TYR A 148 7.53 1.43 19.87
N ALA A 149 8.69 2.08 19.86
CA ALA A 149 8.87 3.51 20.10
C ALA A 149 9.21 4.28 18.82
N ASP A 150 9.18 3.66 17.65
CA ASP A 150 9.53 4.30 16.38
C ASP A 150 8.55 3.88 15.27
N PRO A 151 7.41 4.59 15.12
CA PRO A 151 6.43 4.34 14.07
C PRO A 151 6.98 4.40 12.64
N SER A 152 8.09 5.11 12.42
CA SER A 152 8.75 5.17 11.11
C SER A 152 9.25 3.79 10.63
N THR A 153 9.45 2.85 11.56
CA THR A 153 9.90 1.48 11.29
C THR A 153 8.78 0.48 11.00
N TRP A 154 7.51 0.87 11.21
CA TRP A 154 6.36 -0.02 11.03
C TRP A 154 6.04 -0.27 9.54
N ALA A 155 5.36 -1.36 9.21
CA ALA A 155 5.03 -1.67 7.81
C ALA A 155 4.00 -0.69 7.25
N THR A 156 4.28 -0.10 6.07
CA THR A 156 3.24 0.57 5.29
C THR A 156 2.18 -0.43 4.90
N THR A 157 0.96 -0.21 5.37
CA THR A 157 -0.16 -1.14 5.21
C THR A 157 -1.36 -0.41 4.64
N ALA A 158 -1.96 -0.95 3.59
CA ALA A 158 -3.20 -0.43 3.03
C ALA A 158 -4.40 -1.00 3.81
N LEU A 159 -5.14 -0.14 4.48
CA LEU A 159 -6.43 -0.48 5.11
C LEU A 159 -7.56 -0.27 4.11
N GLY A 160 -7.55 -1.02 3.00
CA GLY A 160 -8.52 -0.88 1.91
C GLY A 160 -8.13 -1.72 0.71
N GLU A 161 -8.96 -1.74 -0.33
CA GLU A 161 -8.53 -2.29 -1.61
C GLU A 161 -7.85 -1.20 -2.42
N PRO A 162 -6.63 -1.42 -2.97
CA PRO A 162 -6.05 -0.51 -3.92
C PRO A 162 -6.92 -0.42 -5.18
N PRO A 163 -7.04 0.76 -5.80
CA PRO A 163 -7.64 0.85 -7.13
C PRO A 163 -6.86 -0.02 -8.11
N ARG A 164 -7.54 -0.52 -9.13
CA ARG A 164 -6.93 -1.34 -10.18
C ARG A 164 -7.21 -0.72 -11.54
N LEU A 165 -6.19 -0.66 -12.38
CA LEU A 165 -6.31 -0.27 -13.79
C LEU A 165 -6.36 -1.54 -14.64
N ASP A 166 -7.36 -1.59 -15.52
CA ASP A 166 -7.60 -2.70 -16.43
C ASP A 166 -7.27 -2.32 -17.88
N ALA A 167 -7.60 -1.08 -18.28
CA ALA A 167 -7.34 -0.61 -19.64
C ALA A 167 -7.18 0.92 -19.72
N LEU A 168 -6.37 1.36 -20.69
CA LEU A 168 -6.16 2.76 -21.07
C LEU A 168 -6.75 2.98 -22.48
N MET A 169 -7.50 4.07 -22.68
CA MET A 169 -8.04 4.42 -23.99
C MET A 169 -7.95 5.94 -24.25
N PRO A 170 -7.10 6.38 -25.21
CA PRO A 170 -6.15 5.58 -25.97
C PRO A 170 -5.06 4.96 -25.06
N ALA A 171 -4.38 3.91 -25.54
CA ALA A 171 -3.22 3.32 -24.83
C ALA A 171 -1.86 3.82 -25.37
N SER A 172 -1.90 4.68 -26.39
CA SER A 172 -0.73 5.23 -27.05
C SER A 172 -1.01 6.59 -27.67
N ALA A 173 0.04 7.37 -27.89
CA ALA A 173 0.02 8.63 -28.62
C ALA A 173 1.28 8.76 -29.50
N THR A 174 1.34 9.78 -30.35
CA THR A 174 2.55 10.11 -31.12
C THR A 174 3.26 11.29 -30.46
N ALA A 175 4.59 11.23 -30.41
CA ALA A 175 5.42 12.29 -29.85
C ALA A 175 5.13 13.64 -30.54
N GLY A 176 4.97 14.70 -29.75
CA GLY A 176 4.64 16.05 -30.23
C GLY A 176 3.22 16.20 -30.80
N GLY A 177 2.34 15.22 -30.61
CA GLY A 177 0.93 15.29 -31.00
C GLY A 177 0.10 16.28 -30.18
N SER A 178 -1.19 16.42 -30.51
CA SER A 178 -2.14 17.20 -29.71
C SER A 178 -2.45 16.49 -28.39
N GLY A 179 -2.75 17.27 -27.34
CA GLY A 179 -3.32 16.74 -26.12
C GLY A 179 -4.65 16.01 -26.36
N PHE A 180 -5.02 15.13 -25.43
CA PHE A 180 -6.19 14.27 -25.55
C PHE A 180 -6.79 13.95 -24.18
N THR A 181 -8.03 13.46 -24.17
CA THR A 181 -8.65 12.89 -22.98
C THR A 181 -8.34 11.40 -22.92
N LEU A 182 -7.64 10.99 -21.86
CA LEU A 182 -7.41 9.60 -21.52
C LEU A 182 -8.59 9.06 -20.71
N THR A 183 -9.23 8.01 -21.19
CA THR A 183 -10.19 7.21 -20.41
C THR A 183 -9.49 6.01 -19.81
N VAL A 184 -9.61 5.83 -18.50
CA VAL A 184 -9.07 4.71 -17.74
C VAL A 184 -10.23 3.88 -17.22
N ASN A 185 -10.23 2.60 -17.56
CA ASN A 185 -11.19 1.62 -17.04
C ASN A 185 -10.52 0.75 -15.97
N GLY A 186 -11.25 0.41 -14.93
CA GLY A 186 -10.71 -0.28 -13.77
C GLY A 186 -11.72 -0.50 -12.66
N THR A 187 -11.23 -0.57 -11.42
CA THR A 187 -12.06 -0.69 -10.22
C THR A 187 -11.52 0.16 -9.07
N GLY A 188 -12.37 0.51 -8.12
CA GLY A 188 -11.97 1.20 -6.89
C GLY A 188 -11.73 2.70 -7.06
N PHE A 189 -12.20 3.30 -8.15
CA PHE A 189 -12.13 4.75 -8.31
C PHE A 189 -13.16 5.41 -7.40
N GLN A 190 -12.72 6.43 -6.68
CA GLN A 190 -13.54 7.21 -5.75
C GLN A 190 -13.21 8.69 -5.90
N SER A 191 -14.06 9.56 -5.36
CA SER A 191 -13.78 11.00 -5.36
C SER A 191 -12.39 11.28 -4.78
N GLY A 192 -11.60 12.11 -5.47
CA GLY A 192 -10.21 12.39 -5.12
C GLY A 192 -9.18 11.39 -5.67
N THR A 193 -9.59 10.42 -6.50
CA THR A 193 -8.63 9.60 -7.26
C THR A 193 -7.93 10.46 -8.31
N VAL A 194 -6.60 10.41 -8.35
CA VAL A 194 -5.75 11.22 -9.23
C VAL A 194 -4.94 10.31 -10.15
N LEU A 195 -4.99 10.56 -11.46
CA LEU A 195 -4.13 9.89 -12.43
C LEU A 195 -2.68 10.36 -12.26
N ARG A 196 -1.75 9.41 -12.32
CA ARG A 196 -0.31 9.65 -12.30
C ARG A 196 0.29 9.24 -13.63
N TRP A 197 0.86 10.21 -14.33
CA TRP A 197 1.56 10.07 -15.59
C TRP A 197 3.07 10.07 -15.33
N ASN A 198 3.68 8.89 -15.33
CA ASN A 198 5.08 8.70 -14.91
C ASN A 198 5.38 9.27 -13.51
N GLY A 199 4.42 9.12 -12.58
CA GLY A 199 4.50 9.68 -11.23
C GLY A 199 4.03 11.13 -11.08
N ALA A 200 3.83 11.87 -12.18
CA ALA A 200 3.29 13.23 -12.13
C ALA A 200 1.76 13.22 -12.11
N ASP A 201 1.16 13.92 -11.16
CA ASP A 201 -0.30 14.01 -11.03
C ASP A 201 -0.94 14.74 -12.22
N LYS A 202 -2.11 14.24 -12.65
CA LYS A 202 -2.92 14.82 -13.74
C LYS A 202 -4.34 15.14 -13.28
N PRO A 203 -4.92 16.26 -13.74
CA PRO A 203 -6.32 16.58 -13.48
C PRO A 203 -7.22 15.43 -13.91
N THR A 204 -8.08 15.01 -13.00
CA THR A 204 -8.85 13.78 -13.12
C THR A 204 -10.32 14.03 -12.81
N THR A 205 -11.21 13.44 -13.61
CA THR A 205 -12.65 13.37 -13.35
C THR A 205 -13.03 11.91 -13.18
N VAL A 206 -13.52 11.54 -11.99
CA VAL A 206 -14.07 10.21 -11.74
C VAL A 206 -15.51 10.19 -12.24
N ILE A 207 -15.76 9.36 -13.25
CA ILE A 207 -17.09 9.24 -13.87
C ILE A 207 -17.93 8.22 -13.09
N THR A 208 -17.34 7.06 -12.80
CA THR A 208 -17.92 5.99 -11.99
C THR A 208 -16.83 5.29 -11.17
N ALA A 209 -17.21 4.36 -10.30
CA ALA A 209 -16.24 3.55 -9.56
C ALA A 209 -15.33 2.68 -10.43
N THR A 210 -15.64 2.57 -11.73
CA THR A 210 -14.91 1.75 -12.70
C THR A 210 -14.42 2.54 -13.92
N GLN A 211 -14.65 3.85 -13.96
CA GLN A 211 -14.20 4.70 -15.07
C GLN A 211 -13.74 6.08 -14.60
N LEU A 212 -12.56 6.48 -15.08
CA LEU A 212 -11.87 7.71 -14.76
C LEU A 212 -11.41 8.38 -16.06
N GLN A 213 -11.49 9.70 -16.15
CA GLN A 213 -10.96 10.47 -17.26
C GLN A 213 -9.90 11.45 -16.79
N ALA A 214 -8.84 11.64 -17.58
CA ALA A 214 -7.81 12.63 -17.34
C ALA A 214 -7.46 13.36 -18.64
N THR A 215 -7.13 14.65 -18.52
CA THR A 215 -6.57 15.40 -19.66
C THR A 215 -5.07 15.21 -19.70
N ILE A 216 -4.56 14.78 -20.85
CA ILE A 216 -3.13 14.67 -21.13
C ILE A 216 -2.78 15.79 -22.11
N ASP A 217 -1.88 16.68 -21.71
CA ASP A 217 -1.52 17.83 -22.53
C ASP A 217 -0.48 17.45 -23.60
N ALA A 218 -0.35 18.26 -24.64
CA ALA A 218 0.66 18.03 -25.69
C ALA A 218 2.10 17.96 -25.14
N ALA A 219 2.38 18.70 -24.05
CA ALA A 219 3.67 18.68 -23.37
C ALA A 219 3.98 17.32 -22.71
N ASP A 220 2.95 16.58 -22.29
CA ASP A 220 3.10 15.27 -21.63
C ASP A 220 3.49 14.15 -22.59
N ILE A 221 3.33 14.41 -23.89
CA ILE A 221 3.69 13.52 -24.99
C ILE A 221 4.73 14.13 -25.91
N ALA A 222 5.52 15.11 -25.44
CA ALA A 222 6.52 15.77 -26.30
C ALA A 222 7.68 14.84 -26.72
N SER A 223 8.01 13.84 -25.90
CA SER A 223 9.08 12.88 -26.15
C SER A 223 8.52 11.47 -26.30
N ASP A 224 9.07 10.71 -27.24
CA ASP A 224 8.76 9.30 -27.42
C ASP A 224 9.31 8.45 -26.27
N GLY A 225 8.69 7.28 -26.07
CA GLY A 225 9.06 6.37 -25.00
C GLY A 225 7.87 5.61 -24.44
N THR A 226 8.14 4.80 -23.41
CA THR A 226 7.10 4.14 -22.62
C THR A 226 7.10 4.71 -21.22
N LEU A 227 5.92 5.01 -20.69
CA LEU A 227 5.75 5.49 -19.33
C LEU A 227 4.70 4.69 -18.58
N ALA A 228 4.79 4.75 -17.25
CA ALA A 228 3.83 4.12 -16.36
C ALA A 228 2.65 5.06 -16.11
N VAL A 229 1.43 4.56 -16.31
CA VAL A 229 0.18 5.20 -15.88
C VAL A 229 -0.36 4.44 -14.69
N SER A 230 -0.58 5.15 -13.58
CA SER A 230 -1.22 4.62 -12.38
C SER A 230 -2.24 5.62 -11.86
N VAL A 231 -2.99 5.28 -10.82
CA VAL A 231 -3.78 6.25 -10.06
C VAL A 231 -3.42 6.18 -8.59
N GLY A 232 -3.47 7.33 -7.91
CA GLY A 232 -3.46 7.43 -6.46
C GLY A 232 -4.86 7.71 -5.96
N GLY A 233 -5.38 6.86 -5.07
CA GLY A 233 -6.61 7.14 -4.34
C GLY A 233 -6.36 8.08 -3.15
N PRO A 234 -7.43 8.62 -2.54
CA PRO A 234 -7.37 9.22 -1.22
C PRO A 234 -6.61 8.32 -0.23
N GLY A 235 -5.89 8.92 0.71
CA GLY A 235 -5.12 8.16 1.70
C GLY A 235 -3.85 7.49 1.17
N GLY A 236 -3.42 7.81 -0.06
CA GLY A 236 -2.09 7.44 -0.57
C GLY A 236 -1.98 6.04 -1.18
N ILE A 237 -3.08 5.29 -1.28
CA ILE A 237 -3.06 3.95 -1.89
C ILE A 237 -2.93 4.09 -3.42
N VAL A 238 -1.88 3.50 -3.99
CA VAL A 238 -1.57 3.54 -5.42
C VAL A 238 -2.01 2.24 -6.09
N SER A 239 -2.50 2.34 -7.33
CA SER A 239 -2.87 1.19 -8.15
C SER A 239 -1.67 0.42 -8.71
N ASN A 240 -1.94 -0.68 -9.42
CA ASN A 240 -1.00 -1.16 -10.43
C ASN A 240 -0.74 -0.08 -11.50
N ALA A 241 0.38 -0.22 -12.22
CA ALA A 241 0.69 0.61 -13.37
C ALA A 241 0.37 -0.13 -14.68
N LEU A 242 -0.19 0.59 -15.65
CA LEU A 242 -0.29 0.15 -17.05
C LEU A 242 0.71 0.95 -17.90
N PRO A 243 1.41 0.32 -18.85
CA PRO A 243 2.29 1.04 -19.76
C PRO A 243 1.46 1.87 -20.76
N PHE A 244 1.93 3.08 -21.06
CA PHE A 244 1.43 3.91 -22.15
C PHE A 244 2.57 4.18 -23.13
N PHE A 245 2.32 3.97 -24.42
CA PHE A 245 3.34 4.08 -25.46
C PHE A 245 3.25 5.40 -26.23
N ILE A 246 4.30 6.20 -26.19
CA ILE A 246 4.45 7.38 -27.04
C ILE A 246 5.35 6.99 -28.20
N SER A 247 4.76 6.83 -29.37
CA SER A 247 5.48 6.47 -30.60
C SER A 247 6.31 7.67 -31.08
N PRO A 248 7.53 7.45 -31.61
CA PRO A 248 8.24 8.51 -32.33
C PRO A 248 7.38 9.00 -33.49
N VAL A 249 7.57 10.28 -33.86
CA VAL A 249 7.05 10.75 -35.14
C VAL A 249 7.66 9.87 -36.22
N ALA A 250 6.83 9.27 -37.07
CA ALA A 250 7.33 8.57 -38.25
C ALA A 250 8.23 9.57 -38.99
N GLN A 251 9.54 9.32 -39.01
CA GLN A 251 10.42 10.11 -39.84
C GLN A 251 9.94 9.84 -41.26
N ALA A 252 9.39 10.86 -41.91
CA ALA A 252 9.41 10.89 -43.36
C ALA A 252 10.90 10.86 -43.71
N GLU A 253 11.44 9.67 -43.95
CA GLU A 253 12.76 9.53 -44.54
C GLU A 253 12.74 10.44 -45.78
N LEU A 254 13.70 11.35 -45.81
CA LEU A 254 13.95 12.24 -46.92
C LEU A 254 14.17 11.40 -48.19
N GLU A 255 13.12 11.03 -48.92
CA GLU A 255 13.19 10.74 -50.36
C GLU A 255 13.37 12.04 -51.18
N LYS A 256 14.03 13.05 -50.59
CA LYS A 256 14.63 14.18 -51.30
C LYS A 256 16.15 14.04 -51.30
N ARG A 257 16.67 12.86 -51.62
CA ARG A 257 17.99 12.83 -52.26
C ARG A 257 17.77 13.27 -53.69
N GLU A 258 18.32 14.41 -54.04
CA GLU A 258 18.41 14.88 -55.42
C GLU A 258 19.14 13.79 -56.23
N TYR A 259 18.40 13.03 -57.05
CA TYR A 259 19.02 12.05 -57.94
C TYR A 259 19.54 12.78 -59.17
N VAL A 260 20.84 13.04 -59.23
CA VAL A 260 21.49 13.45 -60.48
C VAL A 260 21.69 12.19 -61.34
N VAL A 261 20.80 11.97 -62.30
CA VAL A 261 20.96 10.93 -63.31
C VAL A 261 21.87 11.47 -64.42
N LEU A 262 23.12 11.02 -64.47
CA LEU A 262 24.01 11.27 -65.60
C LEU A 262 23.72 10.27 -66.71
N LEU A 263 23.08 10.73 -67.79
CA LEU A 263 22.95 9.95 -69.01
C LEU A 263 24.29 9.98 -69.77
N PRO A 264 24.83 8.82 -70.21
CA PRO A 264 26.04 8.81 -71.01
C PRO A 264 25.78 9.45 -72.39
N LEU A 265 26.75 10.24 -72.86
CA LEU A 265 26.73 10.75 -74.23
C LEU A 265 27.05 9.59 -75.20
N VAL A 266 26.03 9.13 -75.93
CA VAL A 266 26.23 8.13 -77.00
C VAL A 266 26.44 8.87 -78.33
N GLN A 267 27.64 8.77 -78.91
CA GLN A 267 27.84 9.14 -80.31
C GLN A 267 27.39 7.98 -81.21
N ARG A 268 26.43 8.23 -82.10
CA ARG A 268 26.07 7.30 -83.17
C ARG A 268 27.24 7.22 -84.17
N GLY A 269 27.84 6.04 -84.32
CA GLY A 269 28.70 5.75 -85.46
C GLY A 269 27.91 5.85 -86.77
N ALA A 270 28.52 6.42 -87.81
CA ALA A 270 27.94 6.48 -89.14
C ALA A 270 28.00 5.07 -89.78
N ARG A 271 26.82 4.46 -89.91
CA ARG A 271 26.42 3.27 -90.70
C ARG A 271 27.36 2.06 -90.71
#